data_AF-A0A7M3MJJ3-F1
#
_entry.id   AF-A0A7M3MJJ3-F1
#
_cell.length_a   1.000
_cell.length_b   1.000
_cell.length_c   1.000
_cell.angle_alpha   90.00
_cell.angle_beta   90.00
_cell.angle_gamma   90.00
#
_symmetry.space_group_name_H-M   'P 1'
#
loop_
_entity.id
_entity.type
_entity.pdbx_description
1 polymer ?
#
loop_
_entity_poly.entity_id
_entity_poly.type
_entity_poly.pdbx_seq_one_letter_code
_entity_poly.pdbx_strand_id
1 'polypeptide(L)'
;MYVWAGCLALLLSSGCSRWVVEEGVLEHCHVCLEGKGDQDGTAPGHAYAWDNGNGLRACLERVMDGGAVHLAHSDEYFLDGTIRLEFDDSEGKSIAIIGSGKSAPGGDYGRSVPSVSNEWPRIVGTRRTSDFGEGGNTFIRIEKGVANLTLSKLRLEKFNTVVSVGSRKRSTQPVTADIADLDVDYAREVISIFGPDKNARLSGWSIRRIHAQGISKRLLRAEGLSNSTVEDVYADSMSRRGVHYKNDWAFLLHFNGPSHDIQVNRFIGKNPAQEQEKYANGDCFSCENQTENISLRNVMCFYPMDSGFDIKGKNHTVTNAAVFNFGNRAFRVWNGPVHFDNIIAAYSGFGDRVSDARGSNAGLWTKGETSVRNYTSLNNDAPIMIDEGGSIKVEDSIYMLTRGFLHNTLSPVFEADGKYEEGNVIRKREDGEADTHFPRDDDPQIMRGFNITSNIVNEKGAGFLGFQGQR
;
A
#
# COMPACT_ATOMS: atom_id res chain seq x y z
N MET A 1 -96.46 -24.01 -8.08
CA MET A 1 -95.97 -25.16 -8.88
C MET A 1 -94.85 -24.66 -9.78
N TYR A 2 -93.64 -25.21 -9.62
CA TYR A 2 -92.38 -25.05 -10.41
C TYR A 2 -91.84 -23.62 -10.58
N VAL A 3 -90.78 -23.16 -9.89
CA VAL A 3 -89.36 -23.57 -9.85
C VAL A 3 -88.64 -23.40 -11.19
N TRP A 4 -87.81 -22.36 -11.29
CA TRP A 4 -86.40 -22.52 -11.65
C TRP A 4 -85.56 -21.42 -10.99
N ALA A 5 -84.47 -21.85 -10.38
CA ALA A 5 -83.59 -21.11 -9.49
C ALA A 5 -82.35 -20.63 -10.26
N GLY A 6 -81.91 -19.40 -9.99
CA GLY A 6 -80.60 -18.89 -10.35
C GLY A 6 -80.00 -18.20 -9.12
N CYS A 7 -79.27 -18.96 -8.31
CA CYS A 7 -78.51 -18.43 -7.17
C CYS A 7 -77.34 -17.59 -7.65
N LEU A 8 -77.40 -16.28 -7.41
CA LEU A 8 -76.24 -15.38 -7.44
C LEU A 8 -75.60 -15.41 -6.04
N ALA A 9 -74.49 -16.13 -5.91
CA ALA A 9 -73.71 -16.15 -4.68
C ALA A 9 -72.85 -14.88 -4.58
N LEU A 10 -72.99 -14.16 -3.46
CA LEU A 10 -72.07 -13.14 -3.00
C LEU A 10 -70.68 -13.76 -2.79
N LEU A 11 -69.67 -13.28 -3.53
CA LEU A 11 -68.27 -13.40 -3.15
C LEU A 11 -67.82 -12.05 -2.58
N LEU A 12 -67.76 -12.00 -1.25
CA LEU A 12 -66.99 -11.01 -0.50
C LEU A 12 -65.50 -11.28 -0.80
N SER A 13 -64.93 -10.62 -1.81
CA SER A 13 -63.48 -10.55 -1.92
C SER A 13 -62.97 -9.46 -0.97
N SER A 14 -62.37 -9.92 0.12
CA SER A 14 -61.50 -9.14 0.98
C SER A 14 -60.51 -8.34 0.13
N GLY A 15 -60.60 -7.02 0.21
CA GLY A 15 -59.62 -6.10 -0.33
C GLY A 15 -58.26 -6.37 0.28
N CYS A 16 -57.44 -7.16 -0.41
CA CYS A 16 -56.01 -7.16 -0.24
C CYS A 16 -55.49 -6.04 -1.13
N SER A 17 -55.52 -4.81 -0.62
CA SER A 17 -54.73 -3.71 -1.17
C SER A 17 -53.27 -4.14 -1.05
N ARG A 18 -52.75 -4.73 -2.12
CA ARG A 18 -51.33 -4.93 -2.33
C ARG A 18 -50.72 -3.53 -2.35
N TRP A 19 -50.20 -3.10 -1.21
CA TRP A 19 -49.32 -1.96 -1.13
C TRP A 19 -48.14 -2.29 -2.04
N VAL A 20 -48.16 -1.75 -3.26
CA VAL A 20 -46.94 -1.51 -3.99
C VAL A 20 -46.28 -0.40 -3.21
N VAL A 21 -45.42 -0.76 -2.26
CA VAL A 21 -44.48 0.20 -1.71
C VAL A 21 -43.64 0.61 -2.91
N GLU A 22 -43.82 1.83 -3.40
CA GLU A 22 -42.78 2.48 -4.20
C GLU A 22 -41.53 2.39 -3.32
N GLU A 23 -40.58 1.53 -3.69
CA GLU A 23 -39.36 1.35 -2.91
C GLU A 23 -38.62 2.68 -2.89
N GLY A 24 -38.80 3.42 -1.78
CA GLY A 24 -38.29 4.75 -1.62
C GLY A 24 -36.78 4.74 -1.73
N VAL A 25 -36.26 5.63 -2.59
CA VAL A 25 -34.84 5.95 -2.67
C VAL A 25 -34.41 6.55 -1.33
N LEU A 26 -33.27 6.10 -0.78
CA LEU A 26 -32.78 6.48 0.53
C LEU A 26 -31.53 7.36 0.44
N GLU A 27 -31.46 8.45 1.22
CA GLU A 27 -30.20 9.18 1.43
C GLU A 27 -29.23 8.39 2.30
N HIS A 28 -29.78 7.71 3.32
CA HIS A 28 -29.03 6.86 4.25
C HIS A 28 -29.72 5.51 4.37
N CYS A 29 -28.93 4.44 4.33
CA CYS A 29 -29.40 3.08 4.59
C CYS A 29 -28.57 2.41 5.68
N HIS A 30 -29.22 1.70 6.59
CA HIS A 30 -28.58 1.12 7.76
C HIS A 30 -28.57 -0.41 7.73
N VAL A 31 -27.43 -1.01 8.07
CA VAL A 31 -27.23 -2.46 8.18
C VAL A 31 -26.67 -2.80 9.55
N CYS A 32 -27.19 -3.85 10.19
CA CYS A 32 -26.60 -4.44 11.39
C CYS A 32 -26.62 -5.97 11.34
N LEU A 33 -25.97 -6.63 12.29
CA LEU A 33 -25.75 -8.09 12.22
C LEU A 33 -27.07 -8.88 12.10
N GLU A 34 -27.99 -8.66 13.04
CA GLU A 34 -29.26 -9.39 13.14
C GLU A 34 -30.44 -8.70 12.43
N GLY A 35 -30.23 -7.49 11.91
CA GLY A 35 -31.31 -6.59 11.50
C GLY A 35 -32.10 -6.03 12.69
N LYS A 36 -32.94 -5.03 12.44
CA LYS A 36 -33.83 -4.40 13.44
C LYS A 36 -35.14 -3.94 12.81
N GLY A 37 -36.20 -3.90 13.63
CA GLY A 37 -37.50 -3.35 13.24
C GLY A 37 -38.05 -3.99 11.97
N ASP A 38 -38.57 -3.14 11.08
CA ASP A 38 -39.14 -3.56 9.79
C ASP A 38 -38.09 -3.95 8.74
N GLN A 39 -36.80 -3.76 9.06
CA GLN A 39 -35.66 -4.05 8.17
C GLN A 39 -35.79 -3.38 6.80
N ASP A 40 -36.20 -2.12 6.77
CA ASP A 40 -36.29 -1.32 5.54
C ASP A 40 -35.08 -0.39 5.34
N GLY A 41 -34.12 -0.40 6.27
CA GLY A 41 -32.89 0.38 6.23
C GLY A 41 -33.07 1.87 6.47
N THR A 42 -34.28 2.39 6.66
CA THR A 42 -34.58 3.84 6.71
C THR A 42 -33.98 4.54 7.93
N ALA A 43 -33.69 3.80 9.00
CA ALA A 43 -33.10 4.29 10.23
C ALA A 43 -32.36 3.15 10.96
N PRO A 44 -31.49 3.45 11.95
CA PRO A 44 -30.82 2.42 12.75
C PRO A 44 -31.79 1.46 13.46
N GLY A 45 -33.00 1.91 13.81
CA GLY A 45 -34.05 1.09 14.41
C GLY A 45 -34.76 0.13 13.43
N HIS A 46 -34.56 0.33 12.13
CA HIS A 46 -35.14 -0.46 11.04
C HIS A 46 -34.05 -1.05 10.13
N ALA A 47 -32.85 -1.28 10.65
CA ALA A 47 -31.70 -1.69 9.86
C ALA A 47 -31.88 -3.08 9.22
N TYR A 48 -31.36 -3.25 8.00
CA TYR A 48 -31.28 -4.55 7.34
C TYR A 48 -30.35 -5.51 8.10
N ALA A 49 -30.68 -6.80 8.12
CA ALA A 49 -29.77 -7.84 8.57
C ALA A 49 -28.63 -8.05 7.58
N TRP A 50 -27.42 -8.30 8.08
CA TRP A 50 -26.24 -8.47 7.22
C TRP A 50 -26.34 -9.68 6.30
N ASP A 51 -26.88 -10.82 6.76
CA ASP A 51 -27.05 -12.09 6.01
C ASP A 51 -26.08 -12.28 4.83
N ASN A 52 -24.82 -12.61 5.13
CA ASN A 52 -23.77 -12.78 4.12
C ASN A 52 -23.59 -11.57 3.16
N GLY A 53 -23.77 -10.36 3.68
CA GLY A 53 -23.74 -9.09 2.95
C GLY A 53 -25.03 -8.76 2.16
N ASN A 54 -26.09 -9.58 2.22
CA ASN A 54 -27.35 -9.33 1.50
C ASN A 54 -28.00 -8.01 1.95
N GLY A 55 -27.98 -7.69 3.25
CA GLY A 55 -28.48 -6.39 3.72
C GLY A 55 -27.71 -5.19 3.16
N LEU A 56 -26.39 -5.33 3.01
CA LEU A 56 -25.57 -4.31 2.35
C LEU A 56 -25.94 -4.17 0.87
N ARG A 57 -26.16 -5.28 0.16
CA ARG A 57 -26.59 -5.25 -1.26
C ARG A 57 -27.95 -4.57 -1.42
N ALA A 58 -28.93 -4.93 -0.59
CA ALA A 58 -30.24 -4.28 -0.58
C ALA A 58 -30.14 -2.76 -0.33
N CYS A 59 -29.28 -2.35 0.60
CA CYS A 59 -29.01 -0.93 0.82
C CYS A 59 -28.39 -0.23 -0.39
N LEU A 60 -27.43 -0.87 -1.08
CA LEU A 60 -26.74 -0.29 -2.24
C LEU A 60 -27.68 -0.10 -3.45
N GLU A 61 -28.69 -0.95 -3.58
CA GLU A 61 -29.73 -0.82 -4.60
C GLU A 61 -30.66 0.38 -4.34
N ARG A 62 -30.96 0.65 -3.06
CA ARG A 62 -31.94 1.68 -2.66
C ARG A 62 -31.34 3.05 -2.37
N VAL A 63 -30.06 3.13 -2.07
CA VAL A 63 -29.41 4.42 -1.76
C VAL A 63 -29.38 5.31 -3.01
N MET A 64 -29.66 6.61 -2.87
CA MET A 64 -29.52 7.57 -3.98
C MET A 64 -28.06 7.76 -4.40
N ASP A 65 -27.86 8.39 -5.56
CA ASP A 65 -26.57 8.98 -5.90
C ASP A 65 -26.14 9.99 -4.81
N GLY A 66 -24.89 9.87 -4.36
CA GLY A 66 -24.33 10.64 -3.26
C GLY A 66 -24.72 10.15 -1.86
N GLY A 67 -25.61 9.15 -1.74
CA GLY A 67 -26.05 8.64 -0.45
C GLY A 67 -25.06 7.66 0.21
N ALA A 68 -25.38 7.24 1.43
CA ALA A 68 -24.50 6.42 2.26
C ALA A 68 -25.17 5.17 2.85
N VAL A 69 -24.43 4.07 2.89
CA VAL A 69 -24.76 2.88 3.67
C VAL A 69 -23.92 2.86 4.95
N HIS A 70 -24.60 2.75 6.09
CA HIS A 70 -24.00 2.72 7.42
C HIS A 70 -24.04 1.31 7.99
N LEU A 71 -22.86 0.77 8.28
CA LEU A 71 -22.70 -0.52 8.95
C LEU A 71 -22.59 -0.26 10.46
N ALA A 72 -23.53 -0.76 11.25
CA ALA A 72 -23.47 -0.64 12.71
C ALA A 72 -22.27 -1.43 13.27
N HIS A 73 -21.71 -1.00 14.41
CA HIS A 73 -20.73 -1.82 15.12
C HIS A 73 -21.29 -3.21 15.40
N SER A 74 -20.48 -4.23 15.11
CA SER A 74 -20.74 -5.61 15.48
C SER A 74 -19.42 -6.32 15.70
N ASP A 75 -19.45 -7.42 16.45
CA ASP A 75 -18.26 -8.22 16.72
C ASP A 75 -17.71 -8.88 15.45
N GLU A 76 -18.58 -9.48 14.61
CA GLU A 76 -18.18 -10.08 13.32
C GLU A 76 -19.32 -10.07 12.27
N TYR A 77 -19.04 -9.55 11.08
CA TYR A 77 -19.85 -9.65 9.87
C TYR A 77 -19.20 -10.62 8.90
N PHE A 78 -19.79 -11.80 8.69
CA PHE A 78 -19.19 -12.81 7.81
C PHE A 78 -19.55 -12.61 6.33
N LEU A 79 -18.54 -12.57 5.46
CA LEU A 79 -18.74 -12.47 4.01
C LEU A 79 -18.14 -13.67 3.28
N ASP A 80 -19.01 -14.38 2.56
CA ASP A 80 -18.68 -15.33 1.50
C ASP A 80 -19.00 -14.69 0.14
N GLY A 81 -17.96 -14.46 -0.66
CA GLY A 81 -18.07 -13.97 -2.01
C GLY A 81 -17.61 -12.52 -2.18
N THR A 82 -18.42 -11.73 -2.89
CA THR A 82 -18.08 -10.35 -3.28
C THR A 82 -19.28 -9.43 -3.26
N ILE A 83 -19.09 -8.20 -2.77
CA ILE A 83 -20.04 -7.09 -2.98
C ILE A 83 -19.62 -6.39 -4.27
N ARG A 84 -20.43 -6.53 -5.31
CA ARG A 84 -20.20 -5.88 -6.60
C ARG A 84 -20.95 -4.55 -6.62
N LEU A 85 -20.26 -3.51 -7.08
CA LEU A 85 -20.87 -2.21 -7.34
C LEU A 85 -21.07 -2.11 -8.85
N GLU A 86 -22.31 -2.35 -9.28
CA GLU A 86 -22.72 -2.28 -10.67
C GLU A 86 -24.02 -1.48 -10.76
N PHE A 87 -23.97 -0.36 -11.48
CA PHE A 87 -25.12 0.51 -11.71
C PHE A 87 -25.31 0.73 -13.21
N ASP A 88 -26.56 0.75 -13.65
CA ASP A 88 -26.90 0.91 -15.07
C ASP A 88 -26.91 2.36 -15.56
N ASP A 89 -26.67 3.32 -14.66
CA ASP A 89 -26.67 4.74 -14.94
C ASP A 89 -25.51 5.15 -15.87
N SER A 90 -25.84 5.97 -16.87
CA SER A 90 -24.87 6.59 -17.78
C SER A 90 -24.05 7.71 -17.14
N GLU A 91 -24.56 8.36 -16.09
CA GLU A 91 -23.88 9.47 -15.41
C GLU A 91 -22.90 8.99 -14.34
N GLY A 92 -23.09 7.76 -13.84
CA GLY A 92 -22.27 7.13 -12.82
C GLY A 92 -22.69 7.54 -11.40
N LYS A 93 -22.80 6.55 -10.51
CA LYS A 93 -23.27 6.72 -9.14
C LYS A 93 -22.12 6.90 -8.17
N SER A 94 -22.25 7.87 -7.28
CA SER A 94 -21.42 8.09 -6.11
C SER A 94 -22.05 7.41 -4.91
N ILE A 95 -21.29 6.59 -4.18
CA ILE A 95 -21.79 5.86 -3.02
C ILE A 95 -20.77 5.85 -1.89
N ALA A 96 -21.26 5.91 -0.65
CA ALA A 96 -20.45 5.75 0.54
C ALA A 96 -20.82 4.49 1.33
N ILE A 97 -19.81 3.76 1.80
CA ILE A 97 -19.96 2.65 2.75
C ILE A 97 -19.14 3.00 3.99
N ILE A 98 -19.81 3.22 5.11
CA ILE A 98 -19.22 3.80 6.31
C ILE A 98 -19.53 2.91 7.52
N GLY A 99 -18.51 2.56 8.28
CA GLY A 99 -18.71 1.94 9.58
C GLY A 99 -19.07 2.94 10.67
N SER A 100 -20.05 2.58 11.49
CA SER A 100 -20.47 3.33 12.68
C SER A 100 -19.79 2.76 13.91
N GLY A 101 -19.08 3.61 14.66
CA GLY A 101 -18.41 3.23 15.90
C GLY A 101 -19.37 2.77 17.01
N LYS A 102 -18.88 2.09 18.06
CA LYS A 102 -19.63 1.87 19.33
C LYS A 102 -20.08 3.19 19.98
N SER A 103 -19.35 4.28 19.72
CA SER A 103 -19.63 5.62 20.19
C SER A 103 -19.49 6.61 19.03
N ALA A 104 -20.57 7.24 18.59
CA ALA A 104 -20.47 8.54 17.92
C ALA A 104 -20.98 9.56 18.94
N PRO A 105 -20.09 10.39 19.53
CA PRO A 105 -19.90 11.72 18.95
C PRO A 105 -18.49 12.34 19.12
N GLY A 106 -18.08 13.15 18.14
CA GLY A 106 -17.18 14.30 18.31
C GLY A 106 -15.85 14.08 19.04
N GLY A 107 -14.91 13.37 18.43
CA GLY A 107 -13.51 13.31 18.88
C GLY A 107 -12.58 13.76 17.77
N ASP A 108 -11.80 14.81 18.04
CA ASP A 108 -10.78 15.37 17.16
C ASP A 108 -9.71 14.32 16.83
N TYR A 109 -9.63 13.89 15.57
CA TYR A 109 -8.69 12.87 15.10
C TYR A 109 -7.28 13.48 14.94
N GLY A 110 -6.55 13.56 16.06
CA GLY A 110 -5.16 14.02 16.09
C GLY A 110 -4.15 13.02 15.49
N ARG A 111 -3.66 13.34 14.28
CA ARG A 111 -2.29 13.24 13.72
C ARG A 111 -1.23 12.20 14.18
N SER A 112 -1.57 11.10 14.83
CA SER A 112 -0.68 9.93 14.95
C SER A 112 -1.24 8.75 14.15
N VAL A 113 -0.35 7.87 13.65
CA VAL A 113 -0.68 6.60 12.97
C VAL A 113 -1.96 6.00 13.57
N PRO A 114 -2.99 5.69 12.76
CA PRO A 114 -4.33 5.44 13.28
C PRO A 114 -4.28 4.34 14.33
N SER A 115 -4.65 4.70 15.57
CA SER A 115 -4.97 3.72 16.58
C SER A 115 -6.13 2.89 16.03
N VAL A 116 -5.87 1.63 15.71
CA VAL A 116 -6.87 0.62 15.38
C VAL A 116 -8.03 0.77 16.36
N SER A 117 -9.20 1.14 15.86
CA SER A 117 -10.38 1.24 16.70
C SER A 117 -11.07 -0.11 16.75
N ASN A 118 -11.05 -0.77 17.91
CA ASN A 118 -11.88 -1.95 18.19
C ASN A 118 -13.40 -1.65 18.19
N GLU A 119 -13.76 -0.40 17.89
CA GLU A 119 -15.14 0.07 17.83
C GLU A 119 -15.69 0.10 16.40
N TRP A 120 -14.91 -0.22 15.38
CA TRP A 120 -15.40 -0.28 14.00
C TRP A 120 -16.01 -1.64 13.66
N PRO A 121 -17.02 -1.67 12.76
CA PRO A 121 -17.54 -2.91 12.20
C PRO A 121 -16.42 -3.80 11.66
N ARG A 122 -16.39 -5.03 12.15
CA ARG A 122 -15.41 -6.04 11.74
C ARG A 122 -16.04 -6.99 10.73
N ILE A 123 -15.55 -6.96 9.49
CA ILE A 123 -16.01 -7.82 8.40
C ILE A 123 -14.95 -8.89 8.13
N VAL A 124 -15.37 -10.15 8.15
CA VAL A 124 -14.48 -11.31 8.05
C VAL A 124 -14.84 -12.13 6.81
N GLY A 125 -13.88 -12.26 5.90
CA GLY A 125 -13.97 -13.19 4.79
C GLY A 125 -13.98 -14.65 5.26
N THR A 126 -14.95 -15.44 4.81
CA THR A 126 -15.13 -16.84 5.22
C THR A 126 -14.43 -17.88 4.33
N ARG A 127 -14.27 -17.64 3.02
CA ARG A 127 -13.48 -18.49 2.11
C ARG A 127 -12.04 -18.56 2.59
N ARG A 128 -11.55 -19.80 2.78
CA ARG A 128 -10.29 -20.09 3.45
C ARG A 128 -9.10 -19.40 2.78
N THR A 129 -8.27 -18.85 3.65
CA THR A 129 -6.97 -18.22 3.38
C THR A 129 -5.88 -19.22 2.98
N SER A 130 -6.07 -20.52 3.23
CA SER A 130 -5.15 -21.58 2.74
C SER A 130 -5.17 -21.71 1.21
N ASP A 131 -6.17 -21.11 0.56
CA ASP A 131 -6.45 -21.21 -0.87
C ASP A 131 -6.33 -19.85 -1.59
N PHE A 132 -5.48 -18.93 -1.12
CA PHE A 132 -5.22 -17.59 -1.72
C PHE A 132 -4.61 -17.61 -3.15
N GLY A 133 -4.93 -18.63 -3.94
CA GLY A 133 -5.07 -18.51 -5.39
C GLY A 133 -6.28 -17.66 -5.79
N GLU A 134 -6.66 -17.68 -7.06
CA GLU A 134 -7.64 -16.77 -7.68
C GLU A 134 -9.09 -16.82 -7.13
N GLY A 135 -9.39 -17.63 -6.10
CA GLY A 135 -10.76 -17.96 -5.66
C GLY A 135 -11.26 -17.35 -4.33
N GLY A 136 -10.46 -16.53 -3.63
CA GLY A 136 -10.83 -15.99 -2.31
C GLY A 136 -11.78 -14.77 -2.35
N ASN A 137 -12.27 -14.35 -1.18
CA ASN A 137 -13.24 -13.27 -1.07
C ASN A 137 -12.67 -11.92 -1.52
N THR A 138 -13.52 -11.14 -2.19
CA THR A 138 -13.27 -9.72 -2.41
C THR A 138 -14.31 -8.93 -1.64
N PHE A 139 -13.94 -7.96 -0.80
CA PHE A 139 -14.98 -7.20 -0.10
C PHE A 139 -15.79 -6.35 -1.09
N ILE A 140 -15.16 -5.33 -1.69
CA ILE A 140 -15.77 -4.49 -2.72
C ILE A 140 -15.10 -4.72 -4.07
N ARG A 141 -15.92 -4.92 -5.11
CA ARG A 141 -15.49 -4.89 -6.51
C ARG A 141 -16.25 -3.80 -7.25
N ILE A 142 -15.54 -2.76 -7.66
CA ILE A 142 -16.07 -1.68 -8.49
C ILE A 142 -16.20 -2.22 -9.92
N GLU A 143 -17.42 -2.27 -10.46
CA GLU A 143 -17.68 -2.67 -11.84
C GLU A 143 -18.21 -1.46 -12.64
N LYS A 144 -19.36 -1.58 -13.31
CA LYS A 144 -19.90 -0.53 -14.18
C LYS A 144 -20.65 0.53 -13.37
N GLY A 145 -20.62 1.78 -13.85
CA GLY A 145 -21.55 2.83 -13.41
C GLY A 145 -21.23 3.42 -12.04
N VAL A 146 -20.00 3.27 -11.54
CA VAL A 146 -19.54 3.92 -10.31
C VAL A 146 -18.68 5.13 -10.68
N ALA A 147 -19.04 6.31 -10.16
CA ALA A 147 -18.25 7.54 -10.35
C ALA A 147 -17.33 7.81 -9.16
N ASN A 148 -17.82 7.58 -7.94
CA ASN A 148 -17.09 7.77 -6.69
C ASN A 148 -17.43 6.67 -5.68
N LEU A 149 -16.40 6.07 -5.09
CA LEU A 149 -16.53 5.23 -3.91
C LEU A 149 -15.92 5.93 -2.69
N THR A 150 -16.73 6.14 -1.64
CA THR A 150 -16.20 6.40 -0.31
C THR A 150 -16.26 5.12 0.53
N LEU A 151 -15.13 4.71 1.09
CA LEU A 151 -15.04 3.55 1.98
C LEU A 151 -14.31 3.93 3.26
N SER A 152 -14.96 3.85 4.41
CA SER A 152 -14.29 4.23 5.66
C SER A 152 -14.79 3.58 6.95
N LYS A 153 -13.90 3.60 7.97
CA LYS A 153 -14.15 3.18 9.35
C LYS A 153 -14.51 1.70 9.45
N LEU A 154 -13.70 0.85 8.82
CA LEU A 154 -13.94 -0.59 8.76
C LEU A 154 -12.72 -1.36 9.22
N ARG A 155 -12.98 -2.48 9.91
CA ARG A 155 -11.99 -3.52 10.13
C ARG A 155 -12.29 -4.69 9.19
N LEU A 156 -11.29 -5.14 8.46
CA LEU A 156 -11.44 -6.09 7.37
C LEU A 156 -10.45 -7.24 7.55
N GLU A 157 -10.94 -8.47 7.58
CA GLU A 157 -10.10 -9.62 7.84
C GLU A 157 -10.26 -10.74 6.83
N LYS A 158 -9.15 -11.43 6.53
CA LYS A 158 -9.15 -12.68 5.74
C LYS A 158 -9.73 -12.51 4.34
N PHE A 159 -9.30 -11.46 3.64
CA PHE A 159 -9.71 -11.18 2.27
C PHE A 159 -8.65 -11.58 1.26
N ASN A 160 -9.05 -12.08 0.10
CA ASN A 160 -8.13 -12.12 -1.04
C ASN A 160 -7.91 -10.70 -1.58
N THR A 161 -8.98 -9.92 -1.71
CA THR A 161 -8.86 -8.51 -2.08
C THR A 161 -9.82 -7.65 -1.26
N VAL A 162 -9.39 -6.54 -0.66
CA VAL A 162 -10.35 -5.66 0.02
C VAL A 162 -11.12 -4.82 -1.01
N VAL A 163 -10.43 -4.03 -1.81
CA VAL A 163 -11.02 -3.26 -2.91
C VAL A 163 -10.39 -3.69 -4.23
N SER A 164 -11.22 -4.07 -5.19
CA SER A 164 -10.78 -4.31 -6.56
C SER A 164 -11.54 -3.43 -7.54
N VAL A 165 -10.86 -3.03 -8.61
CA VAL A 165 -11.52 -2.45 -9.79
C VAL A 165 -11.61 -3.55 -10.84
N GLY A 166 -12.85 -3.89 -11.20
CA GLY A 166 -13.19 -4.96 -12.10
C GLY A 166 -12.76 -4.67 -13.54
N SER A 167 -12.33 -5.72 -14.22
CA SER A 167 -12.09 -5.70 -15.65
C SER A 167 -13.39 -5.92 -16.41
N ARG A 168 -13.89 -4.90 -17.11
CA ARG A 168 -14.55 -4.96 -18.44
C ARG A 168 -15.70 -3.97 -18.58
N LYS A 169 -15.73 -3.41 -19.80
CA LYS A 169 -16.67 -2.46 -20.41
C LYS A 169 -16.22 -1.02 -20.18
N ARG A 170 -16.10 -0.33 -21.32
CA ARG A 170 -15.76 1.09 -21.47
C ARG A 170 -16.66 1.95 -20.58
N SER A 171 -16.25 2.18 -19.35
CA SER A 171 -16.70 3.38 -18.65
C SER A 171 -15.94 4.54 -19.25
N THR A 172 -16.65 5.48 -19.85
CA THR A 172 -16.08 6.75 -20.31
C THR A 172 -15.89 7.72 -19.16
N GLN A 173 -16.52 7.46 -18.02
CA GLN A 173 -16.45 8.33 -16.84
C GLN A 173 -15.23 7.98 -15.99
N PRO A 174 -14.50 9.00 -15.48
CA PRO A 174 -13.48 8.79 -14.48
C PRO A 174 -14.04 8.14 -13.22
N VAL A 175 -13.29 7.20 -12.64
CA VAL A 175 -13.62 6.60 -11.35
C VAL A 175 -12.69 7.18 -10.30
N THR A 176 -13.27 7.80 -9.29
CA THR A 176 -12.60 8.35 -8.10
C THR A 176 -12.89 7.49 -6.87
N ALA A 177 -12.04 7.57 -5.84
CA ALA A 177 -12.34 6.95 -4.56
C ALA A 177 -11.69 7.69 -3.37
N ASP A 178 -12.39 7.78 -2.24
CA ASP A 178 -11.84 8.13 -0.93
C ASP A 178 -11.88 6.88 -0.04
N ILE A 179 -10.74 6.21 0.08
CA ILE A 179 -10.56 5.01 0.91
C ILE A 179 -9.77 5.44 2.14
N ALA A 180 -10.45 5.47 3.28
CA ALA A 180 -9.89 6.02 4.50
C ALA A 180 -10.21 5.20 5.75
N ASP A 181 -9.39 5.33 6.80
CA ASP A 181 -9.72 4.76 8.12
C ASP A 181 -10.01 3.25 8.05
N LEU A 182 -9.05 2.49 7.51
CA LEU A 182 -9.15 1.04 7.39
C LEU A 182 -8.13 0.36 8.28
N ASP A 183 -8.58 -0.65 9.01
CA ASP A 183 -7.73 -1.64 9.66
C ASP A 183 -7.88 -2.99 8.95
N VAL A 184 -6.80 -3.51 8.39
CA VAL A 184 -6.82 -4.71 7.55
C VAL A 184 -5.91 -5.77 8.14
N ASP A 185 -6.48 -6.92 8.48
CA ASP A 185 -5.75 -8.04 9.05
C ASP A 185 -5.84 -9.27 8.14
N TYR A 186 -4.70 -9.72 7.62
CA TYR A 186 -4.60 -10.83 6.67
C TYR A 186 -5.39 -10.59 5.37
N ALA A 187 -4.76 -9.88 4.44
CA ALA A 187 -5.27 -9.75 3.08
C ALA A 187 -4.20 -10.16 2.07
N ARG A 188 -4.60 -10.78 0.94
CA ARG A 188 -3.64 -10.98 -0.14
C ARG A 188 -3.33 -9.65 -0.84
N GLU A 189 -4.37 -8.94 -1.26
CA GLU A 189 -4.27 -7.57 -1.79
C GLU A 189 -5.21 -6.65 -0.99
N VAL A 190 -4.77 -5.47 -0.57
CA VAL A 190 -5.70 -4.50 0.05
C VAL A 190 -6.44 -3.76 -1.07
N ILE A 191 -5.72 -3.08 -1.96
CA ILE A 191 -6.29 -2.38 -3.10
C ILE A 191 -5.66 -2.89 -4.39
N SER A 192 -6.49 -3.35 -5.32
CA SER A 192 -6.07 -3.92 -6.59
C SER A 192 -6.79 -3.24 -7.75
N ILE A 193 -6.08 -2.33 -8.40
CA ILE A 193 -6.58 -1.57 -9.54
C ILE A 193 -5.90 -2.13 -10.79
N PHE A 194 -6.68 -2.89 -11.56
CA PHE A 194 -6.29 -3.34 -12.89
C PHE A 194 -7.02 -2.48 -13.91
N GLY A 195 -6.28 -1.83 -14.81
CA GLY A 195 -6.84 -1.15 -15.98
C GLY A 195 -6.65 -1.99 -17.24
N PRO A 196 -7.49 -3.00 -17.54
CA PRO A 196 -7.37 -3.74 -18.79
C PRO A 196 -7.96 -2.99 -19.98
N ASP A 197 -8.72 -1.92 -19.74
CA ASP A 197 -9.14 -1.00 -20.77
C ASP A 197 -8.25 0.24 -20.69
N LYS A 198 -7.52 0.53 -21.78
CA LYS A 198 -6.75 1.78 -22.00
C LYS A 198 -7.57 3.08 -21.83
N ASN A 199 -8.86 2.96 -21.50
CA ASN A 199 -9.85 4.03 -21.44
C ASN A 199 -10.45 4.24 -20.04
N ALA A 200 -10.26 3.32 -19.08
CA ALA A 200 -10.72 3.56 -17.71
C ALA A 200 -9.85 4.66 -17.09
N ARG A 201 -10.43 5.84 -16.87
CA ARG A 201 -9.73 6.99 -16.29
C ARG A 201 -9.75 6.88 -14.77
N LEU A 202 -8.70 6.29 -14.22
CA LEU A 202 -8.52 6.14 -12.77
C LEU A 202 -7.73 7.35 -12.29
N SER A 203 -8.41 8.30 -11.64
CA SER A 203 -7.80 9.56 -11.25
C SER A 203 -8.41 10.10 -9.96
N GLY A 204 -7.67 10.90 -9.19
CA GLY A 204 -8.23 11.59 -8.04
C GLY A 204 -8.54 10.67 -6.86
N TRP A 205 -7.78 9.58 -6.68
CA TRP A 205 -7.97 8.68 -5.54
C TRP A 205 -7.27 9.26 -4.30
N SER A 206 -7.98 9.23 -3.17
CA SER A 206 -7.40 9.47 -1.84
C SER A 206 -7.39 8.17 -1.05
N ILE A 207 -6.20 7.71 -0.69
CA ILE A 207 -5.99 6.46 0.05
C ILE A 207 -5.26 6.83 1.34
N ARG A 208 -5.95 6.83 2.48
CA ARG A 208 -5.39 7.46 3.69
C ARG A 208 -5.72 6.78 5.00
N ARG A 209 -4.84 6.91 6.00
CA ARG A 209 -5.05 6.33 7.35
C ARG A 209 -5.40 4.84 7.29
N ILE A 210 -4.54 4.08 6.63
CA ILE A 210 -4.68 2.63 6.49
C ILE A 210 -3.62 1.95 7.35
N HIS A 211 -4.06 1.04 8.21
CA HIS A 211 -3.21 0.10 8.90
C HIS A 211 -3.47 -1.29 8.34
N ALA A 212 -2.47 -1.91 7.71
CA ALA A 212 -2.62 -3.22 7.10
C ALA A 212 -1.48 -4.15 7.52
N GLN A 213 -1.83 -5.33 8.01
CA GLN A 213 -0.88 -6.36 8.42
C GLN A 213 -1.24 -7.74 7.85
N GLY A 214 -0.26 -8.64 7.77
CA GLY A 214 -0.45 -9.96 7.17
C GLY A 214 -0.71 -9.90 5.67
N ILE A 215 -0.15 -8.90 4.99
CA ILE A 215 -0.31 -8.72 3.54
C ILE A 215 0.53 -9.75 2.79
N SER A 216 -0.09 -10.67 2.05
CA SER A 216 0.72 -11.68 1.33
C SER A 216 1.26 -11.20 -0.02
N LYS A 217 0.57 -10.27 -0.70
CA LYS A 217 0.96 -9.82 -2.04
C LYS A 217 1.08 -8.31 -2.16
N ARG A 218 0.01 -7.52 -1.93
CA ARG A 218 0.08 -6.06 -2.16
C ARG A 218 -0.77 -5.25 -1.20
N LEU A 219 -0.26 -4.11 -0.77
CA LEU A 219 -1.12 -3.07 -0.18
C LEU A 219 -1.87 -2.37 -1.32
N LEU A 220 -1.15 -1.87 -2.33
CA LEU A 220 -1.74 -1.19 -3.48
C LEU A 220 -1.05 -1.67 -4.75
N ARG A 221 -1.84 -2.25 -5.66
CA ARG A 221 -1.49 -2.30 -7.09
C ARG A 221 -2.31 -1.27 -7.84
N ALA A 222 -1.62 -0.44 -8.63
CA ALA A 222 -2.27 0.51 -9.50
C ALA A 222 -1.69 0.48 -10.90
N GLU A 223 -2.54 0.30 -11.89
CA GLU A 223 -2.19 0.35 -13.32
C GLU A 223 -2.97 1.48 -13.99
N GLY A 224 -2.26 2.53 -14.44
CA GLY A 224 -2.86 3.73 -15.04
C GLY A 224 -3.54 4.68 -14.05
N LEU A 225 -3.15 4.67 -12.78
CA LEU A 225 -3.69 5.62 -11.79
C LEU A 225 -3.02 6.98 -11.93
N SER A 226 -3.80 8.07 -11.84
CA SER A 226 -3.25 9.42 -11.92
C SER A 226 -3.77 10.37 -10.85
N ASN A 227 -3.09 11.50 -10.63
CA ASN A 227 -3.56 12.61 -9.78
C ASN A 227 -4.07 12.13 -8.41
N SER A 228 -3.31 11.29 -7.72
CA SER A 228 -3.79 10.54 -6.54
C SER A 228 -2.85 10.67 -5.36
N THR A 229 -3.37 10.45 -4.16
CA THR A 229 -2.63 10.57 -2.90
C THR A 229 -2.72 9.30 -2.08
N VAL A 230 -1.59 8.83 -1.56
CA VAL A 230 -1.48 7.78 -0.55
C VAL A 230 -0.87 8.40 0.70
N GLU A 231 -1.58 8.45 1.82
CA GLU A 231 -1.16 9.24 2.99
C GLU A 231 -1.43 8.55 4.34
N ASP A 232 -0.47 8.60 5.27
CA ASP A 232 -0.61 7.98 6.60
C ASP A 232 -0.92 6.48 6.52
N VAL A 233 -0.04 5.72 5.86
CA VAL A 233 -0.26 4.29 5.61
C VAL A 233 0.84 3.43 6.22
N TYR A 234 0.43 2.42 6.98
CA TYR A 234 1.29 1.37 7.49
C TYR A 234 0.94 0.04 6.80
N ALA A 235 1.96 -0.65 6.30
CA ALA A 235 1.82 -1.97 5.68
C ALA A 235 2.91 -2.94 6.15
N ASP A 236 2.51 -4.07 6.71
CA ASP A 236 3.41 -5.15 7.12
C ASP A 236 2.96 -6.47 6.49
N SER A 237 3.81 -7.08 5.67
CA SER A 237 3.49 -8.40 5.12
C SER A 237 3.46 -9.50 6.19
N MET A 238 4.11 -9.25 7.34
CA MET A 238 4.39 -10.22 8.39
C MET A 238 5.13 -11.48 7.89
N SER A 239 5.80 -11.40 6.75
CA SER A 239 6.48 -12.54 6.13
C SER A 239 7.51 -13.19 7.06
N ARG A 240 8.20 -12.43 7.93
CA ARG A 240 9.12 -12.95 8.95
C ARG A 240 8.45 -13.86 9.99
N ARG A 241 7.14 -13.82 10.11
CA ARG A 241 6.34 -14.67 11.00
C ARG A 241 5.74 -15.89 10.28
N GLY A 242 6.26 -16.23 9.10
CA GLY A 242 5.78 -17.38 8.32
C GLY A 242 4.51 -17.12 7.51
N VAL A 243 4.07 -15.86 7.43
CA VAL A 243 2.98 -15.43 6.52
C VAL A 243 3.57 -15.28 5.13
N HIS A 244 3.85 -16.40 4.47
CA HIS A 244 4.38 -16.48 3.11
C HIS A 244 3.52 -17.41 2.28
N TYR A 245 3.25 -17.00 1.04
CA TYR A 245 2.53 -17.83 0.09
C TYR A 245 3.41 -18.02 -1.15
N LYS A 246 3.60 -19.28 -1.55
CA LYS A 246 4.37 -19.63 -2.74
C LYS A 246 3.76 -18.87 -3.94
N ASN A 247 4.60 -18.13 -4.68
CA ASN A 247 4.26 -17.33 -5.87
C ASN A 247 3.54 -15.98 -5.67
N ASP A 248 3.37 -15.49 -4.44
CA ASP A 248 2.88 -14.12 -4.24
C ASP A 248 4.05 -13.12 -4.25
N TRP A 249 4.01 -12.18 -5.20
CA TRP A 249 5.00 -11.12 -5.35
C TRP A 249 4.65 -9.98 -4.39
N ALA A 250 5.26 -10.02 -3.20
CA ALA A 250 5.03 -9.09 -2.12
C ALA A 250 5.59 -7.69 -2.46
N PHE A 251 4.79 -6.88 -3.15
CA PHE A 251 5.08 -5.46 -3.39
C PHE A 251 4.06 -4.64 -2.61
N LEU A 252 4.50 -3.89 -1.59
CA LEU A 252 3.51 -3.15 -0.79
C LEU A 252 2.84 -2.09 -1.67
N LEU A 253 3.62 -1.15 -2.22
CA LEU A 253 3.14 -0.21 -3.24
C LEU A 253 3.69 -0.62 -4.60
N HIS A 254 2.81 -0.83 -5.58
CA HIS A 254 3.19 -1.21 -6.93
C HIS A 254 2.43 -0.38 -7.97
N PHE A 255 3.15 0.50 -8.66
CA PHE A 255 2.62 1.34 -9.74
C PHE A 255 3.09 0.85 -11.10
N ASN A 256 2.15 0.65 -12.03
CA ASN A 256 2.41 0.10 -13.36
C ASN A 256 1.65 0.89 -14.44
N GLY A 257 1.95 0.61 -15.70
CA GLY A 257 1.34 1.26 -16.84
C GLY A 257 1.60 2.77 -16.82
N PRO A 258 0.75 3.58 -17.46
CA PRO A 258 0.89 5.04 -17.50
C PRO A 258 0.39 5.67 -16.19
N SER A 259 0.86 5.20 -15.02
CA SER A 259 0.51 5.82 -13.74
C SER A 259 1.38 7.06 -13.50
N HIS A 260 0.76 8.20 -13.17
CA HIS A 260 1.49 9.47 -13.03
C HIS A 260 0.87 10.47 -12.04
N ASP A 261 1.66 11.44 -11.58
CA ASP A 261 1.21 12.49 -10.65
C ASP A 261 0.61 11.92 -9.36
N ILE A 262 1.36 11.03 -8.72
CA ILE A 262 0.97 10.35 -7.48
C ILE A 262 1.85 10.84 -6.34
N GLN A 263 1.23 11.20 -5.22
CA GLN A 263 1.93 11.58 -4.00
C GLN A 263 1.78 10.50 -2.94
N VAL A 264 2.89 10.00 -2.41
CA VAL A 264 2.92 9.08 -1.28
C VAL A 264 3.57 9.82 -0.10
N ASN A 265 2.80 10.04 0.95
CA ASN A 265 3.22 10.82 2.11
C ASN A 265 3.08 9.97 3.39
N ARG A 266 4.13 9.91 4.23
CA ARG A 266 4.06 9.24 5.54
C ARG A 266 3.65 7.77 5.41
N PHE A 267 4.46 7.01 4.68
CA PHE A 267 4.28 5.57 4.46
C PHE A 267 5.34 4.77 5.22
N ILE A 268 4.93 3.71 5.91
CA ILE A 268 5.83 2.74 6.54
C ILE A 268 5.53 1.35 5.98
N GLY A 269 6.50 0.78 5.27
CA GLY A 269 6.45 -0.58 4.74
C GLY A 269 7.37 -1.53 5.50
N LYS A 270 6.90 -2.75 5.79
CA LYS A 270 7.67 -3.75 6.55
C LYS A 270 7.59 -5.15 5.97
N ASN A 271 8.73 -5.83 6.00
CA ASN A 271 8.91 -7.24 5.71
C ASN A 271 8.48 -7.73 4.31
N PRO A 272 8.34 -6.93 3.23
CA PRO A 272 7.92 -7.50 1.95
C PRO A 272 8.92 -8.56 1.51
N ALA A 273 8.43 -9.76 1.21
CA ALA A 273 9.28 -10.90 0.91
C ALA A 273 8.55 -11.97 0.12
N GLN A 274 9.29 -12.61 -0.75
CA GLN A 274 8.89 -13.71 -1.59
C GLN A 274 10.12 -14.56 -1.88
N GLU A 275 10.02 -15.85 -1.61
CA GLU A 275 10.97 -16.86 -2.08
C GLU A 275 10.34 -17.63 -3.24
N GLN A 276 10.92 -17.51 -4.43
CA GLN A 276 10.72 -18.47 -5.52
C GLN A 276 11.99 -19.28 -5.74
N GLU A 277 11.86 -20.45 -6.37
CA GLU A 277 12.95 -21.42 -6.62
C GLU A 277 14.23 -20.83 -7.27
N LYS A 278 14.17 -19.65 -7.90
CA LYS A 278 15.33 -18.99 -8.53
C LYS A 278 15.44 -17.47 -8.28
N TYR A 279 14.46 -16.87 -7.62
CA TYR A 279 14.36 -15.42 -7.48
C TYR A 279 13.74 -15.06 -6.13
N ALA A 280 14.47 -14.29 -5.32
CA ALA A 280 13.92 -13.60 -4.17
C ALA A 280 13.40 -12.23 -4.61
N ASN A 281 12.19 -11.88 -4.21
CA ASN A 281 11.61 -10.56 -4.45
C ASN A 281 10.94 -10.04 -3.17
N GLY A 282 10.65 -8.76 -3.08
CA GLY A 282 9.94 -8.18 -1.95
C GLY A 282 10.29 -6.72 -1.76
N ASP A 283 9.49 -5.85 -2.40
CA ASP A 283 9.73 -4.41 -2.38
C ASP A 283 8.69 -3.66 -1.54
N CYS A 284 9.13 -2.62 -0.81
CA CYS A 284 8.16 -1.72 -0.17
C CYS A 284 7.50 -0.81 -1.21
N PHE A 285 8.27 -0.36 -2.20
CA PHE A 285 7.79 0.42 -3.33
C PHE A 285 8.40 -0.13 -4.62
N SER A 286 7.57 -0.33 -5.63
CA SER A 286 8.01 -0.67 -6.98
C SER A 286 7.22 0.14 -7.99
N CYS A 287 7.89 0.66 -9.01
CA CYS A 287 7.24 1.23 -10.19
C CYS A 287 7.85 0.71 -11.48
N GLU A 288 7.03 0.55 -12.51
CA GLU A 288 7.43 0.06 -13.83
C GLU A 288 7.73 1.21 -14.82
N ASN A 289 8.37 0.89 -15.95
CA ASN A 289 8.95 1.84 -16.92
C ASN A 289 8.02 2.96 -17.44
N GLN A 290 6.71 2.73 -17.44
CA GLN A 290 5.72 3.68 -17.99
C GLN A 290 5.23 4.70 -16.94
N THR A 291 5.69 4.58 -15.70
CA THR A 291 5.30 5.49 -14.62
C THR A 291 6.13 6.77 -14.64
N GLU A 292 5.52 7.88 -14.24
CA GLU A 292 6.21 9.17 -14.15
C GLU A 292 5.67 10.06 -13.02
N ASN A 293 6.44 11.07 -12.58
CA ASN A 293 5.99 12.09 -11.63
C ASN A 293 5.41 11.56 -10.29
N ILE A 294 5.90 10.43 -9.81
CA ILE A 294 5.59 9.93 -8.45
C ILE A 294 6.50 10.61 -7.44
N SER A 295 5.91 11.20 -6.39
CA SER A 295 6.62 11.80 -5.26
C SER A 295 6.45 10.96 -4.00
N LEU A 296 7.56 10.59 -3.38
CA LEU A 296 7.64 9.81 -2.15
C LEU A 296 8.21 10.69 -1.03
N ARG A 297 7.43 11.00 0.01
CA ARG A 297 7.87 11.90 1.08
C ARG A 297 7.61 11.34 2.48
N ASN A 298 8.62 11.44 3.35
CA ASN A 298 8.56 10.93 4.73
C ASN A 298 8.22 9.43 4.74
N VAL A 299 8.95 8.63 3.96
CA VAL A 299 8.65 7.21 3.74
C VAL A 299 9.73 6.31 4.32
N MET A 300 9.34 5.16 4.85
CA MET A 300 10.28 4.25 5.50
C MET A 300 10.00 2.80 5.12
N CYS A 301 11.07 2.04 4.86
CA CYS A 301 10.99 0.62 4.58
C CYS A 301 11.91 -0.17 5.53
N PHE A 302 11.39 -1.25 6.09
CA PHE A 302 12.17 -2.16 6.91
C PHE A 302 12.11 -3.58 6.38
N TYR A 303 13.26 -4.23 6.38
CA TYR A 303 13.38 -5.64 6.05
C TYR A 303 12.80 -6.04 4.69
N PRO A 304 12.98 -5.24 3.61
CA PRO A 304 12.64 -5.71 2.28
C PRO A 304 13.58 -6.83 1.86
N MET A 305 13.03 -7.84 1.20
CA MET A 305 13.81 -8.99 0.73
C MET A 305 14.66 -8.67 -0.50
N ASP A 306 14.13 -7.90 -1.45
CA ASP A 306 14.90 -7.43 -2.61
C ASP A 306 15.27 -5.97 -2.43
N SER A 307 14.32 -5.04 -2.65
CA SER A 307 14.59 -3.62 -2.55
C SER A 307 13.67 -2.83 -1.63
N GLY A 308 14.19 -1.76 -1.01
CA GLY A 308 13.31 -0.78 -0.38
C GLY A 308 12.44 -0.09 -1.43
N PHE A 309 13.12 0.47 -2.44
CA PHE A 309 12.50 1.23 -3.53
C PHE A 309 13.07 0.77 -4.87
N ASP A 310 12.25 0.07 -5.66
CA ASP A 310 12.53 -0.34 -7.02
C ASP A 310 11.91 0.61 -8.05
N ILE A 311 12.70 1.55 -8.55
CA ILE A 311 12.24 2.65 -9.38
C ILE A 311 12.65 2.40 -10.84
N LYS A 312 11.67 2.10 -11.70
CA LYS A 312 11.91 1.92 -13.14
C LYS A 312 11.29 3.03 -14.01
N GLY A 313 10.41 3.85 -13.44
CA GLY A 313 9.87 5.03 -14.12
C GLY A 313 10.83 6.23 -14.10
N LYS A 314 10.32 7.42 -14.42
CA LYS A 314 11.11 8.66 -14.56
C LYS A 314 10.46 9.86 -13.86
N ASN A 315 11.22 10.93 -13.67
CA ASN A 315 10.79 12.16 -12.99
C ASN A 315 10.26 11.91 -11.57
N HIS A 316 10.84 10.94 -10.87
CA HIS A 316 10.44 10.61 -9.52
C HIS A 316 11.23 11.46 -8.51
N THR A 317 10.56 11.81 -7.41
CA THR A 317 11.19 12.51 -6.29
C THR A 317 11.03 11.68 -5.03
N VAL A 318 12.10 11.57 -4.25
CA VAL A 318 12.11 10.81 -2.99
C VAL A 318 12.76 11.67 -1.91
N THR A 319 11.97 12.13 -0.95
CA THR A 319 12.40 13.09 0.06
C THR A 319 12.15 12.57 1.47
N ASN A 320 13.13 12.70 2.37
CA ASN A 320 13.02 12.18 3.75
C ASN A 320 12.66 10.69 3.76
N ALA A 321 13.47 9.87 3.09
CA ALA A 321 13.21 8.43 2.97
C ALA A 321 14.26 7.60 3.71
N ALA A 322 13.87 6.46 4.26
CA ALA A 322 14.82 5.57 4.91
C ALA A 322 14.55 4.10 4.60
N VAL A 323 15.60 3.32 4.37
CA VAL A 323 15.54 1.87 4.21
C VAL A 323 16.51 1.21 5.18
N PHE A 324 16.01 0.25 5.95
CA PHE A 324 16.80 -0.48 6.94
C PHE A 324 16.74 -1.99 6.71
N ASN A 325 17.88 -2.66 6.92
CA ASN A 325 18.00 -4.11 6.93
C ASN A 325 17.51 -4.78 5.64
N PHE A 326 18.00 -4.31 4.50
CA PHE A 326 17.56 -4.75 3.18
C PHE A 326 18.39 -5.92 2.65
N GLY A 327 17.75 -6.81 1.88
CA GLY A 327 18.39 -7.99 1.33
C GLY A 327 19.34 -7.71 0.16
N ASN A 328 18.93 -6.88 -0.81
CA ASN A 328 19.72 -6.62 -2.02
C ASN A 328 20.06 -5.13 -2.23
N ARG A 329 19.07 -4.24 -2.32
CA ARG A 329 19.36 -2.80 -2.57
C ARG A 329 18.40 -1.92 -1.80
N ALA A 330 18.87 -0.90 -1.10
CA ALA A 330 17.93 0.01 -0.44
C ALA A 330 17.13 0.84 -1.45
N PHE A 331 17.83 1.56 -2.32
CA PHE A 331 17.26 2.32 -3.43
C PHE A 331 17.83 1.80 -4.76
N ARG A 332 16.95 1.39 -5.67
CA ARG A 332 17.29 0.83 -6.99
C ARG A 332 16.66 1.69 -8.07
N VAL A 333 17.49 2.33 -8.90
CA VAL A 333 17.04 3.18 -10.01
C VAL A 333 17.44 2.55 -11.34
N TRP A 334 16.47 2.09 -12.12
CA TRP A 334 16.73 1.52 -13.45
C TRP A 334 16.75 2.59 -14.53
N ASN A 335 15.85 3.56 -14.46
CA ASN A 335 15.71 4.65 -15.41
C ASN A 335 15.59 5.98 -14.65
N GLY A 336 15.89 7.08 -15.33
CA GLY A 336 15.89 8.42 -14.76
C GLY A 336 15.19 9.45 -15.65
N PRO A 337 15.10 10.71 -15.19
CA PRO A 337 15.77 11.23 -14.00
C PRO A 337 15.03 10.86 -12.69
N VAL A 338 15.78 10.59 -11.62
CA VAL A 338 15.26 10.46 -10.24
C VAL A 338 16.03 11.39 -9.30
N HIS A 339 15.30 12.09 -8.44
CA HIS A 339 15.88 13.00 -7.44
C HIS A 339 15.63 12.49 -6.03
N PHE A 340 16.70 12.33 -5.26
CA PHE A 340 16.69 12.00 -3.85
C PHE A 340 17.14 13.19 -3.01
N ASP A 341 16.42 13.48 -1.92
CA ASP A 341 16.83 14.46 -0.93
C ASP A 341 16.59 13.92 0.48
N ASN A 342 17.63 13.96 1.32
CA ASN A 342 17.60 13.47 2.70
C ASN A 342 17.14 12.01 2.78
N ILE A 343 18.00 11.11 2.29
CA ILE A 343 17.74 9.67 2.29
C ILE A 343 18.73 8.90 3.18
N ILE A 344 18.27 7.80 3.77
CA ILE A 344 19.08 6.92 4.61
C ILE A 344 18.99 5.49 4.06
N ALA A 345 20.12 4.85 3.84
CA ALA A 345 20.20 3.41 3.59
C ALA A 345 21.11 2.78 4.64
N ALA A 346 20.60 1.81 5.39
CA ALA A 346 21.39 1.19 6.44
C ALA A 346 21.21 -0.32 6.55
N TYR A 347 22.31 -1.00 6.87
CA TYR A 347 22.39 -2.42 7.18
C TYR A 347 22.03 -3.31 5.98
N SER A 348 22.79 -3.22 4.88
CA SER A 348 22.69 -4.23 3.82
C SER A 348 23.08 -5.61 4.34
N GLY A 349 22.53 -6.67 3.76
CA GLY A 349 23.05 -8.02 4.00
C GLY A 349 22.80 -8.55 5.42
N PHE A 350 21.96 -7.90 6.23
CA PHE A 350 21.62 -8.34 7.58
C PHE A 350 20.40 -9.29 7.60
N GLY A 351 20.67 -10.59 7.72
CA GLY A 351 19.69 -11.65 8.03
C GLY A 351 19.69 -12.83 7.04
N ASP A 352 19.08 -13.94 7.45
CA ASP A 352 19.06 -15.25 6.75
C ASP A 352 18.42 -15.25 5.34
N ARG A 353 18.05 -14.09 4.80
CA ARG A 353 17.38 -13.92 3.49
C ARG A 353 18.30 -13.43 2.37
N VAL A 354 19.57 -13.20 2.70
CA VAL A 354 20.58 -12.61 1.80
C VAL A 354 21.14 -13.64 0.83
N SER A 355 21.08 -14.93 1.13
CA SER A 355 21.63 -15.99 0.26
C SER A 355 20.94 -16.09 -1.10
N ASP A 356 19.69 -15.64 -1.20
CA ASP A 356 18.85 -15.91 -2.37
C ASP A 356 18.60 -14.66 -3.23
N ALA A 357 18.79 -13.46 -2.66
CA ALA A 357 18.67 -12.20 -3.38
C ALA A 357 19.99 -11.89 -4.11
N ARG A 358 20.04 -12.19 -5.41
CA ARG A 358 21.23 -11.90 -6.24
C ARG A 358 21.36 -10.39 -6.45
N GLY A 359 22.42 -9.78 -5.94
CA GLY A 359 22.83 -8.43 -6.35
C GLY A 359 23.91 -7.80 -5.48
N SER A 360 23.95 -6.48 -5.47
CA SER A 360 25.12 -5.70 -5.08
C SER A 360 25.16 -5.26 -3.62
N ASN A 361 24.12 -5.56 -2.83
CA ASN A 361 23.99 -5.12 -1.43
C ASN A 361 24.19 -3.60 -1.27
N ALA A 362 23.79 -2.85 -2.30
CA ALA A 362 24.09 -1.42 -2.39
C ALA A 362 23.03 -0.59 -1.65
N GLY A 363 23.47 0.43 -0.93
CA GLY A 363 22.57 1.41 -0.35
C GLY A 363 21.80 2.18 -1.43
N LEU A 364 22.51 2.66 -2.45
CA LEU A 364 21.93 3.24 -3.66
C LEU A 364 22.56 2.60 -4.90
N TRP A 365 21.75 2.05 -5.78
CA TRP A 365 22.17 1.52 -7.07
C TRP A 365 21.46 2.29 -8.19
N THR A 366 22.19 2.70 -9.22
CA THR A 366 21.60 3.38 -10.38
C THR A 366 22.14 2.88 -11.71
N LYS A 367 21.23 2.68 -12.65
CA LYS A 367 21.45 2.55 -14.10
C LYS A 367 20.85 3.73 -14.88
N GLY A 368 20.05 4.57 -14.22
CA GLY A 368 19.48 5.79 -14.80
C GLY A 368 20.25 7.05 -14.38
N GLU A 369 19.75 8.19 -14.84
CA GLU A 369 20.17 9.51 -14.33
C GLU A 369 19.61 9.71 -12.92
N THR A 370 20.51 9.88 -11.94
CA THR A 370 20.15 10.08 -10.54
C THR A 370 20.82 11.33 -9.97
N SER A 371 20.10 12.08 -9.14
CA SER A 371 20.70 13.11 -8.28
C SER A 371 20.33 12.83 -6.84
N VAL A 372 21.28 13.01 -5.93
CA VAL A 372 21.09 12.76 -4.51
C VAL A 372 21.75 13.84 -3.67
N ARG A 373 21.00 14.36 -2.70
CA ARG A 373 21.49 15.29 -1.68
C ARG A 373 21.20 14.75 -0.29
N ASN A 374 22.07 15.01 0.68
CA ASN A 374 21.88 14.61 2.08
C ASN A 374 21.68 13.09 2.25
N TYR A 375 22.43 12.28 1.51
CA TYR A 375 22.37 10.82 1.64
C TYR A 375 23.28 10.32 2.77
N THR A 376 22.73 9.47 3.63
CA THR A 376 23.49 8.76 4.66
C THR A 376 23.47 7.26 4.38
N SER A 377 24.64 6.68 4.14
CA SER A 377 24.84 5.22 4.03
C SER A 377 25.49 4.69 5.30
N LEU A 378 24.89 3.68 5.94
CA LEU A 378 25.44 3.08 7.16
C LEU A 378 25.55 1.56 7.03
N ASN A 379 26.78 1.04 7.09
CA ASN A 379 27.03 -0.40 7.14
C ASN A 379 26.37 -1.14 5.96
N ASN A 380 26.59 -0.59 4.77
CA ASN A 380 26.22 -1.21 3.50
C ASN A 380 27.49 -1.72 2.80
N ASP A 381 27.40 -2.86 2.11
CA ASP A 381 28.52 -3.46 1.36
C ASP A 381 29.03 -2.51 0.27
N ALA A 382 28.11 -1.79 -0.37
CA ALA A 382 28.42 -0.67 -1.25
C ALA A 382 27.50 0.53 -0.93
N PRO A 383 28.03 1.72 -0.60
CA PRO A 383 27.19 2.90 -0.35
C PRO A 383 26.44 3.35 -1.61
N ILE A 384 27.16 3.42 -2.73
CA ILE A 384 26.64 3.75 -4.05
C ILE A 384 27.24 2.78 -5.08
N MET A 385 26.42 2.28 -6.00
CA MET A 385 26.86 1.54 -7.18
C MET A 385 26.21 2.15 -8.44
N ILE A 386 27.03 2.41 -9.45
CA ILE A 386 26.59 2.93 -10.75
C ILE A 386 26.83 1.82 -11.77
N ASP A 387 25.76 1.38 -12.42
CA ASP A 387 25.81 0.38 -13.48
C ASP A 387 25.95 1.04 -14.87
N GLU A 388 26.24 0.23 -15.89
CA GLU A 388 26.45 0.70 -17.27
C GLU A 388 25.26 1.52 -17.79
N GLY A 389 25.54 2.75 -18.22
CA GLY A 389 24.55 3.73 -18.70
C GLY A 389 23.98 4.64 -17.61
N GLY A 390 24.30 4.41 -16.34
CA GLY A 390 23.90 5.26 -15.23
C GLY A 390 24.79 6.49 -15.03
N SER A 391 24.22 7.53 -14.45
CA SER A 391 24.95 8.71 -13.98
C SER A 391 24.43 9.12 -12.61
N ILE A 392 25.31 9.69 -11.78
CA ILE A 392 24.90 10.19 -10.46
C ILE A 392 25.57 11.50 -10.09
N LYS A 393 24.77 12.44 -9.61
CA LYS A 393 25.23 13.65 -8.93
C LYS A 393 25.01 13.51 -7.43
N VAL A 394 26.06 13.67 -6.62
CA VAL A 394 25.96 13.53 -5.15
C VAL A 394 26.39 14.81 -4.45
N GLU A 395 25.56 15.28 -3.51
CA GLU A 395 25.80 16.47 -2.71
C GLU A 395 25.57 16.20 -1.21
N ASP A 396 26.35 16.85 -0.33
CA ASP A 396 26.13 16.86 1.12
C ASP A 396 25.91 15.48 1.78
N SER A 397 26.65 14.44 1.35
CA SER A 397 26.37 13.04 1.72
C SER A 397 27.46 12.41 2.58
N ILE A 398 27.07 11.46 3.44
CA ILE A 398 27.92 10.76 4.42
C ILE A 398 27.88 9.25 4.15
N TYR A 399 29.05 8.60 4.16
CA TYR A 399 29.16 7.16 3.98
C TYR A 399 29.95 6.49 5.10
N MET A 400 29.39 5.40 5.62
CA MET A 400 30.08 4.49 6.54
C MET A 400 30.04 3.07 5.96
N LEU A 401 31.22 2.54 5.64
CA LEU A 401 31.38 1.19 5.11
C LEU A 401 31.34 0.14 6.23
N THR A 402 30.72 -1.00 5.93
CA THR A 402 30.77 -2.21 6.77
C THR A 402 32.26 -2.59 6.92
N ARG A 403 32.81 -2.51 8.14
CA ARG A 403 34.24 -2.75 8.48
C ARG A 403 35.20 -1.56 8.39
N GLY A 404 34.69 -0.36 8.69
CA GLY A 404 35.47 0.61 9.46
C GLY A 404 36.32 1.57 8.64
N PHE A 405 35.68 2.50 7.93
CA PHE A 405 36.17 3.88 7.75
C PHE A 405 34.94 4.78 7.58
N LEU A 406 34.91 5.91 8.31
CA LEU A 406 33.97 7.00 8.10
C LEU A 406 34.56 7.88 6.99
N HIS A 407 33.87 8.01 5.87
CA HIS A 407 34.25 8.96 4.81
C HIS A 407 33.18 10.04 4.70
N ASN A 408 33.60 11.29 4.97
CA ASN A 408 32.83 12.49 4.66
C ASN A 408 33.34 13.00 3.31
N THR A 409 32.49 13.03 2.28
CA THR A 409 32.83 13.68 1.00
C THR A 409 32.10 15.00 0.89
N LEU A 410 32.84 16.08 0.66
CA LEU A 410 32.33 17.34 0.13
C LEU A 410 32.30 17.20 -1.41
N SER A 411 31.11 16.92 -1.95
CA SER A 411 30.68 16.93 -3.37
C SER A 411 31.70 16.64 -4.49
N PRO A 412 31.81 15.39 -4.94
CA PRO A 412 32.23 15.05 -6.31
C PRO A 412 31.03 14.82 -7.27
N VAL A 413 31.13 15.34 -8.49
CA VAL A 413 30.25 14.99 -9.63
C VAL A 413 30.88 13.81 -10.36
N PHE A 414 30.16 12.70 -10.54
CA PHE A 414 30.67 11.50 -11.21
C PHE A 414 30.02 11.32 -12.58
N GLU A 415 30.77 11.58 -13.65
CA GLU A 415 30.37 11.27 -15.03
C GLU A 415 30.98 9.93 -15.46
N ALA A 416 30.26 9.18 -16.30
CA ALA A 416 30.69 7.86 -16.80
C ALA A 416 31.98 7.94 -17.65
N ASP A 417 32.38 9.14 -18.09
CA ASP A 417 33.34 9.38 -19.18
C ASP A 417 34.79 9.61 -18.72
N GLY A 418 35.16 9.03 -17.57
CA GLY A 418 36.56 8.64 -17.33
C GLY A 418 37.57 9.78 -17.13
N LYS A 419 37.20 10.86 -16.44
CA LYS A 419 38.18 11.76 -15.83
C LYS A 419 37.92 11.89 -14.34
N TYR A 420 38.80 11.29 -13.54
CA TYR A 420 38.74 11.23 -12.08
C TYR A 420 39.91 12.00 -11.47
N GLU A 421 39.63 12.72 -10.38
CA GLU A 421 40.58 12.90 -9.27
C GLU A 421 40.04 12.07 -8.08
N GLU A 422 40.96 11.46 -7.31
CA GLU A 422 40.75 10.32 -6.41
C GLU A 422 39.57 10.43 -5.42
N GLY A 423 38.76 9.36 -5.36
CA GLY A 423 37.70 9.18 -4.36
C GLY A 423 36.70 8.05 -4.67
N ASN A 424 37.14 6.79 -4.51
CA ASN A 424 36.40 5.53 -4.31
C ASN A 424 34.97 5.36 -4.88
N VAL A 425 34.87 4.92 -6.14
CA VAL A 425 33.71 4.20 -6.71
C VAL A 425 34.19 2.82 -7.18
N ILE A 426 33.58 1.73 -6.70
CA ILE A 426 33.89 0.36 -7.15
C ILE A 426 33.06 0.08 -8.42
N ARG A 427 33.72 -0.07 -9.58
CA ARG A 427 33.09 -0.55 -10.82
C ARG A 427 33.12 -2.08 -10.88
N LYS A 428 32.12 -2.67 -11.53
CA LYS A 428 32.11 -4.08 -11.97
C LYS A 428 32.93 -4.20 -13.27
N ARG A 429 33.83 -5.17 -13.39
CA ARG A 429 34.60 -5.42 -14.63
C ARG A 429 33.72 -6.09 -15.69
N GLU A 430 34.13 -5.93 -16.97
CA GLU A 430 33.47 -6.53 -18.14
C GLU A 430 33.40 -8.08 -18.11
N ASP A 431 34.18 -8.74 -17.24
CA ASP A 431 34.19 -10.20 -17.04
C ASP A 431 33.19 -10.70 -15.98
N GLY A 432 32.47 -9.79 -15.32
CA GLY A 432 31.41 -10.13 -14.38
C GLY A 432 31.86 -10.34 -12.93
N GLU A 433 33.15 -10.24 -12.60
CA GLU A 433 33.64 -10.30 -11.22
C GLU A 433 33.80 -8.90 -10.59
N ALA A 434 33.42 -8.79 -9.32
CA ALA A 434 33.68 -7.61 -8.50
C ALA A 434 35.11 -7.70 -7.96
N ASP A 435 35.88 -6.60 -8.05
CA ASP A 435 37.24 -6.54 -7.51
C ASP A 435 37.16 -6.60 -5.98
N THR A 436 37.47 -7.77 -5.42
CA THR A 436 37.50 -8.02 -3.97
C THR A 436 38.93 -8.21 -3.50
N HIS A 437 39.83 -7.28 -3.85
CA HIS A 437 41.11 -7.19 -3.14
C HIS A 437 40.90 -6.45 -1.82
N PHE A 438 40.42 -7.18 -0.81
CA PHE A 438 40.45 -6.75 0.57
C PHE A 438 41.80 -7.12 1.22
N PRO A 439 42.33 -6.29 2.14
CA PRO A 439 43.41 -6.71 3.02
C PRO A 439 42.95 -7.93 3.84
N ARG A 440 43.83 -8.91 4.00
CA ARG A 440 43.57 -10.12 4.80
C ARG A 440 43.45 -9.76 6.29
N ASP A 441 42.72 -10.58 7.03
CA ASP A 441 42.46 -10.43 8.48
C ASP A 441 43.73 -10.45 9.37
N ASP A 442 44.92 -10.62 8.79
CA ASP A 442 46.21 -10.67 9.48
C ASP A 442 47.00 -9.34 9.45
N ASP A 443 46.43 -8.25 8.94
CA ASP A 443 47.11 -6.94 8.94
C ASP A 443 47.10 -6.29 10.35
N PRO A 444 48.27 -6.12 11.00
CA PRO A 444 48.37 -5.66 12.39
C PRO A 444 47.97 -4.18 12.61
N GLN A 445 47.51 -3.46 11.58
CA GLN A 445 46.98 -2.10 11.73
C GLN A 445 45.52 -2.05 12.27
N ILE A 446 44.81 -3.19 12.34
CA ILE A 446 43.38 -3.24 12.73
C ILE A 446 43.15 -3.07 14.25
N MET A 447 44.20 -3.13 15.09
CA MET A 447 44.08 -3.18 16.56
C MET A 447 44.60 -1.93 17.28
N ARG A 448 44.31 -0.71 16.80
CA ARG A 448 44.51 0.52 17.60
C ARG A 448 43.27 1.38 17.59
N GLY A 449 42.71 1.56 18.80
CA GLY A 449 41.48 2.29 19.05
C GLY A 449 41.49 3.72 18.53
N PHE A 450 40.31 4.18 18.12
CA PHE A 450 40.08 5.56 17.75
C PHE A 450 39.31 6.29 18.85
N ASN A 451 40.00 7.28 19.43
CA ASN A 451 39.39 8.41 20.10
C ASN A 451 38.82 9.35 19.03
N ILE A 452 37.51 9.62 19.08
CA ILE A 452 36.90 10.70 18.31
C ILE A 452 37.17 12.00 19.06
N THR A 453 38.05 12.85 18.54
CA THR A 453 38.04 14.28 18.86
C THR A 453 37.14 14.98 17.84
N SER A 454 35.91 15.27 18.25
CA SER A 454 35.00 16.10 17.48
C SER A 454 35.36 17.57 17.68
N ASN A 455 35.76 18.28 16.63
CA ASN A 455 35.61 19.74 16.61
C ASN A 455 34.15 20.06 16.32
N ILE A 456 33.31 19.93 17.35
CA ILE A 456 32.00 20.58 17.39
C ILE A 456 32.24 21.95 18.03
N VAL A 457 32.32 22.99 17.21
CA VAL A 457 32.09 24.35 17.71
C VAL A 457 30.58 24.49 17.84
N ASN A 458 30.07 24.17 19.03
CA ASN A 458 28.73 24.56 19.42
C ASN A 458 28.86 25.87 20.20
N GLU A 459 28.67 27.00 19.51
CA GLU A 459 28.37 28.24 20.19
C GLU A 459 26.99 28.12 20.84
N LYS A 460 27.03 27.70 22.12
CA LYS A 460 25.95 27.72 23.13
C LYS A 460 25.10 26.45 23.24
N GLY A 461 25.54 25.56 24.15
CA GLY A 461 24.68 25.15 25.27
C GLY A 461 24.04 23.76 25.22
N ALA A 462 24.81 22.75 25.68
CA ALA A 462 24.43 21.60 26.52
C ALA A 462 23.22 20.66 26.16
N GLY A 463 23.52 19.35 26.12
CA GLY A 463 22.55 18.27 26.33
C GLY A 463 23.03 16.89 25.87
N PHE A 464 23.79 16.18 26.71
CA PHE A 464 24.30 14.82 26.50
C PHE A 464 23.25 13.76 26.93
N LEU A 465 23.09 12.67 26.17
CA LEU A 465 22.44 11.43 26.62
C LEU A 465 23.20 10.25 26.02
N GLY A 466 24.10 9.66 26.82
CA GLY A 466 24.86 8.47 26.45
C GLY A 466 24.11 7.20 26.83
N PHE A 467 24.15 6.19 25.96
CA PHE A 467 23.87 4.81 26.33
C PHE A 467 25.17 4.01 26.28
N GLN A 468 25.48 3.40 27.43
CA GLN A 468 26.65 2.55 27.65
C GLN A 468 26.20 1.10 27.47
N GLY A 469 26.61 0.44 26.38
CA GLY A 469 26.53 -1.01 26.24
C GLY A 469 27.81 -1.63 26.77
N GLN A 470 27.74 -2.43 27.84
CA GLN A 470 28.82 -3.36 28.19
C GLN A 470 28.56 -4.73 27.54
N ARG A 471 29.66 -5.24 26.98
CA ARG A 471 29.98 -6.53 26.34
C ARG A 471 28.90 -7.60 26.21
#